data_AF-A0A315TIQ1-F1
#
_entry.id   AF-A0A315TIQ1-F1
#
_cell.length_a   1.000
_cell.length_b   1.000
_cell.length_c   1.000
_cell.angle_alpha   90.00
_cell.angle_beta   90.00
_cell.angle_gamma   90.00
#
_symmetry.space_group_name_H-M   'P 1'
#
loop_
_entity.id
_entity.type
_entity.pdbx_description
1 polymer ?
#
loop_
_entity_poly.entity_id
_entity_poly.type
_entity_poly.pdbx_seq_one_letter_code
_entity_poly.pdbx_strand_id
1 'polypeptide(L)'
;MNARIQVSVTDASGAEVVKATTAMNDAGGFSYTFVVPLRAVAGDAVVTAVPYNIDWCDDTGRNNRVAASGDVLPERVSCVIPMQPLAITR
;
A
#
# COMPACT_ATOMS: atom_id res chain seq x y z
N MET A 1 17.25 -11.04 -1.74
CA MET A 1 16.51 -9.77 -1.66
C MET A 1 15.15 -10.12 -1.09
N ASN A 2 14.77 -9.56 0.07
CA ASN A 2 13.53 -9.96 0.75
C ASN A 2 12.50 -8.86 0.54
N ALA A 3 11.58 -9.04 -0.41
CA ALA A 3 10.53 -8.08 -0.69
C ALA A 3 9.64 -7.87 0.56
N ARG A 4 9.26 -6.62 0.82
CA ARG A 4 8.45 -6.26 1.98
C ARG A 4 7.29 -5.37 1.55
N ILE A 5 6.19 -5.50 2.26
CA ILE A 5 5.03 -4.62 2.15
C ILE A 5 4.97 -3.75 3.40
N GLN A 6 4.61 -2.48 3.23
CA GLN A 6 4.21 -1.61 4.32
C GLN A 6 2.69 -1.65 4.45
N VAL A 7 2.20 -1.94 5.65
CA VAL A 7 0.77 -1.89 5.98
C VAL A 7 0.53 -0.71 6.91
N SER A 8 -0.44 0.13 6.57
CA SER A 8 -0.88 1.24 7.39
C SER A 8 -2.38 1.17 7.66
N VAL A 9 -2.80 1.64 8.83
CA VAL A 9 -4.21 1.81 9.18
C VAL A 9 -4.43 3.25 9.61
N THR A 10 -5.34 3.93 8.93
CA THR A 10 -5.76 5.29 9.23
C THR A 10 -7.16 5.26 9.83
N ASP A 11 -7.34 5.83 11.02
CA ASP A 11 -8.64 5.86 11.70
C ASP A 11 -9.56 6.98 11.19
N ALA A 12 -10.75 7.09 11.77
CA ALA A 12 -11.76 8.06 11.36
C ALA A 12 -11.36 9.54 11.57
N SER A 13 -10.31 9.81 12.35
CA SER A 13 -9.75 11.16 12.48
C SER A 13 -8.75 11.51 11.38
N GLY A 14 -8.36 10.53 10.55
CA GLY A 14 -7.27 10.67 9.60
C GLY A 14 -5.89 10.36 10.19
N ALA A 15 -5.82 9.87 11.43
CA ALA A 15 -4.55 9.54 12.08
C ALA A 15 -4.08 8.13 11.68
N GLU A 16 -2.80 8.00 11.30
CA GLU A 16 -2.16 6.68 11.14
C GLU A 16 -1.98 6.04 12.51
N VAL A 17 -2.82 5.05 12.82
CA VAL A 17 -2.83 4.35 14.11
C VAL A 17 -1.98 3.07 14.08
N VAL A 18 -1.73 2.52 12.90
CA VAL A 18 -0.82 1.38 12.67
C VAL A 18 0.09 1.70 11.49
N LYS A 19 1.38 1.40 11.64
CA LYS A 19 2.38 1.42 10.56
C LYS A 19 3.35 0.28 10.78
N ALA A 20 3.40 -0.68 9.87
CA ALA A 20 4.26 -1.85 10.00
C ALA A 20 4.81 -2.32 8.66
N THR A 21 5.86 -3.13 8.69
CA THR A 21 6.36 -3.84 7.50
C THR A 21 6.30 -5.35 7.74
N THR A 22 5.91 -6.10 6.71
CA THR A 22 5.95 -7.57 6.73
C THR A 22 6.57 -8.10 5.44
N ALA A 23 7.09 -9.33 5.49
CA ALA A 23 7.67 -9.99 4.33
C ALA A 23 6.58 -10.42 3.35
N MET A 24 6.90 -10.36 2.05
CA MET A 24 6.08 -10.95 1.00
C MET A 24 6.58 -12.38 0.73
N ASN A 25 5.66 -13.26 0.32
CA ASN A 25 6.03 -14.54 -0.25
C ASN A 25 6.48 -14.38 -1.71
N ASP A 26 7.02 -15.44 -2.30
CA ASP A 26 7.57 -15.40 -3.67
C ASP A 26 6.52 -15.11 -4.76
N ALA A 27 5.23 -15.29 -4.46
CA ALA A 27 4.11 -14.94 -5.33
C ALA A 27 3.58 -13.51 -5.11
N GLY A 28 4.24 -12.71 -4.27
CA GLY A 28 3.84 -11.34 -3.93
C GLY A 28 2.70 -11.23 -2.92
N GLY A 29 2.24 -12.35 -2.35
CA GLY A 29 1.24 -12.37 -1.29
C GLY A 29 1.83 -12.04 0.08
N PHE A 30 1.00 -11.56 1.00
CA PHE A 30 1.37 -11.30 2.38
C PHE A 30 0.16 -11.49 3.31
N SER A 31 0.41 -11.56 4.60
CA SER A 31 -0.63 -11.52 5.63
C SER A 31 -0.16 -10.67 6.79
N TYR A 32 -1.07 -9.90 7.38
CA TYR A 32 -0.78 -9.03 8.50
C TYR A 32 -1.99 -8.97 9.44
N THR A 33 -1.71 -9.06 10.73
CA THR A 33 -2.72 -8.97 11.80
C THR A 33 -2.30 -7.86 12.75
N PHE A 34 -3.26 -7.04 13.17
CA PHE A 34 -3.04 -5.99 14.16
C PHE A 34 -4.19 -5.98 15.15
N VAL A 35 -3.92 -5.46 16.35
CA VAL A 35 -4.93 -5.12 17.33
C VAL A 35 -5.26 -3.64 17.16
N VAL A 36 -6.54 -3.28 17.13
CA VAL A 36 -6.96 -1.88 17.05
C VAL A 36 -6.47 -1.15 18.31
N PRO A 37 -5.64 -0.09 18.19
CA PRO A 37 -5.16 0.64 19.35
C PRO A 37 -6.31 1.29 20.12
N LEU A 38 -6.27 1.26 21.45
CA LEU A 38 -7.30 1.88 22.31
C LEU A 38 -7.56 3.37 22.03
N ARG A 39 -6.55 4.07 21.49
CA ARG A 39 -6.62 5.49 21.12
C ARG A 39 -7.25 5.74 19.75
N ALA A 40 -7.53 4.70 18.96
CA ALA A 40 -8.10 4.85 17.63
C ALA A 40 -9.52 5.40 17.71
N VAL A 41 -9.82 6.36 16.85
CA VAL A 41 -11.16 6.96 16.75
C VAL A 41 -12.09 5.98 16.03
N ALA A 42 -13.23 5.69 16.66
CA ALA A 42 -14.26 4.84 16.08
C ALA A 42 -14.91 5.48 14.85
N GLY A 43 -15.34 4.66 13.90
CA GLY A 43 -15.88 5.09 12.61
C GLY A 43 -15.16 4.46 11.41
N ASP A 44 -15.30 5.11 10.26
CA ASP A 44 -14.68 4.67 9.01
C ASP A 44 -13.17 4.82 9.07
N ALA A 45 -12.47 3.70 8.95
CA ALA A 45 -11.04 3.60 8.87
C ALA A 45 -10.63 3.00 7.52
N VAL A 46 -9.36 3.17 7.17
CA VAL A 46 -8.80 2.66 5.92
C VAL A 46 -7.53 1.89 6.21
N VAL A 47 -7.42 0.72 5.61
CA VAL A 47 -6.19 -0.07 5.54
C VAL A 47 -5.55 0.15 4.18
N THR A 48 -4.26 0.44 4.16
CA THR A 48 -3.46 0.50 2.93
C THR A 48 -2.30 -0.47 3.02
N ALA A 49 -1.90 -0.99 1.86
CA ALA A 49 -0.74 -1.85 1.73
C ALA A 49 0.01 -1.52 0.44
N VAL A 50 1.28 -1.14 0.55
CA VAL A 50 2.14 -0.75 -0.59
C VAL A 50 3.52 -1.37 -0.45
N PRO A 51 4.25 -1.65 -1.55
CA PRO A 51 5.64 -2.07 -1.50
C PRO A 51 6.47 -1.12 -0.64
N TYR A 52 7.27 -1.68 0.27
CA TYR A 52 8.06 -0.88 1.18
C TYR A 52 9.31 -0.32 0.49
N ASN A 53 9.54 0.99 0.65
CA ASN A 53 10.74 1.68 0.16
C ASN A 53 10.96 1.56 -1.36
N ILE A 54 9.85 1.54 -2.11
CA ILE A 54 9.81 1.58 -3.58
C ILE A 54 8.91 2.76 -3.96
N ASP A 55 9.23 3.41 -5.09
CA ASP A 55 8.33 4.39 -5.67
C ASP A 55 7.14 3.67 -6.31
N TRP A 56 6.02 3.61 -5.59
CA TRP A 56 4.78 3.01 -6.09
C TRP A 56 4.25 3.71 -7.35
N CYS A 57 4.55 5.00 -7.53
CA CYS A 57 4.20 5.73 -8.74
C CYS A 57 4.96 5.22 -9.99
N ASP A 58 6.03 4.46 -9.81
CA ASP A 58 6.86 3.91 -10.89
C ASP A 58 6.48 2.46 -11.26
N ASP A 59 5.54 1.84 -10.52
CA ASP A 59 5.01 0.52 -10.85
C ASP A 59 4.01 0.63 -12.04
N THR A 60 4.61 0.71 -13.24
CA THR A 60 3.98 0.58 -14.56
C THR A 60 3.35 -0.80 -14.77
N GLY A 61 2.28 -1.09 -14.05
CA GLY A 61 1.57 -2.37 -14.12
C GLY A 61 0.79 -2.56 -15.42
N ARG A 62 1.46 -2.93 -16.53
CA ARG A 62 1.07 -4.18 -17.24
C ARG A 62 2.07 -4.79 -18.22
N ASN A 63 2.86 -4.05 -19.02
CA ASN A 63 3.62 -4.70 -20.10
C ASN A 63 4.62 -3.84 -20.90
N ASN A 64 5.07 -2.66 -20.44
CA ASN A 64 5.97 -1.86 -21.27
C ASN A 64 7.45 -2.27 -21.08
N ARG A 65 7.81 -3.45 -21.60
CA ARG A 65 9.15 -3.60 -22.17
C ARG A 65 9.18 -2.67 -23.38
N VAL A 66 9.61 -1.43 -23.19
CA VAL A 66 9.95 -0.58 -24.33
C VAL A 66 11.17 -1.26 -24.96
N ALA A 67 10.94 -1.99 -26.05
CA ALA A 67 12.03 -2.38 -26.93
C ALA A 67 12.69 -1.09 -27.37
N ALA A 68 14.00 -0.96 -27.15
CA ALA A 68 14.75 0.26 -27.38
C ALA A 68 14.48 0.83 -28.78
N SER A 69 13.63 1.86 -28.88
CA SER A 69 13.59 2.80 -30.00
C SER A 69 12.67 3.98 -29.69
N GLY A 70 13.28 5.14 -29.44
CA GLY A 70 12.76 6.47 -29.78
C GLY A 70 11.51 6.99 -29.06
N ASP A 71 11.70 8.07 -28.30
CA ASP A 71 10.78 9.20 -28.15
C ASP A 71 9.37 8.98 -27.56
N VAL A 72 9.19 8.05 -26.62
CA VAL A 72 7.98 8.04 -25.79
C VAL A 72 8.34 8.43 -24.35
N LEU A 73 8.02 9.68 -23.97
CA LEU A 73 8.05 10.11 -22.58
C LEU A 73 7.01 9.28 -21.81
N PRO A 74 7.39 8.52 -20.76
CA PRO A 74 6.41 7.79 -19.97
C PRO A 74 5.45 8.78 -19.32
N GLU A 75 4.17 8.68 -19.66
CA GLU A 75 3.12 9.48 -19.04
C GLU A 75 2.93 8.99 -17.60
N ARG A 76 2.92 9.92 -16.63
CA ARG A 76 2.75 9.59 -15.20
C ARG A 76 1.35 9.00 -14.99
N VAL A 77 1.26 7.68 -14.89
CA VAL A 77 0.01 6.98 -14.60
C VAL A 77 -0.33 7.15 -13.11
N SER A 78 -1.62 7.25 -12.80
CA SER A 78 -2.15 7.56 -11.47
C SER A 78 -1.66 6.59 -10.38
N CYS A 79 -0.99 7.12 -9.34
CA CYS A 79 -0.47 6.36 -8.19
C CYS A 79 -1.52 6.17 -7.09
N VAL A 80 -2.75 5.75 -7.45
CA VAL A 80 -3.78 5.53 -6.43
C VAL A 80 -3.30 4.43 -5.49
N ILE A 81 -3.15 4.78 -4.21
CA ILE A 81 -2.84 3.82 -3.16
C ILE A 81 -4.07 2.93 -2.97
N PRO A 82 -3.95 1.59 -3.07
CA PRO A 82 -5.07 0.71 -2.79
C PRO A 82 -5.55 0.91 -1.34
N MET A 83 -6.85 1.16 -1.20
CA MET A 83 -7.52 1.40 0.08
C MET A 83 -8.56 0.31 0.32
N GLN A 84 -8.45 -0.36 1.46
CA GLN A 84 -9.45 -1.31 1.93
C GLN A 84 -10.21 -0.69 3.11
N PRO A 85 -11.54 -0.55 3.03
CA PRO A 85 -12.32 0.01 4.14
C PRO A 85 -12.34 -0.93 5.34
N LEU A 86 -12.36 -0.34 6.53
CA LEU A 86 -12.48 -1.00 7.83
C LEU A 86 -13.39 -0.16 8.74
N ALA A 87 -14.33 -0.78 9.45
CA ALA A 87 -15.12 -0.09 10.46
C ALA A 87 -14.56 -0.37 11.86
N ILE A 88 -14.16 0.68 12.59
CA ILE A 88 -13.76 0.56 13.99
C ILE A 88 -14.97 0.82 14.88
N THR A 89 -15.32 -0.16 15.72
CA THR A 89 -16.43 -0.11 16.69
C THR A 89 -15.93 -0.30 18.12
N ARG A 90 -16.77 -0.02 19.12
CA ARG A 90 -16.46 -0.14 20.56
C ARG A 90 -17.26 -1.24 21.22
#